data_AF-A0A0F3P9I1-F1
#
_entry.id   AF-A0A0F3P9I1-F1
#
_cell.length_a   1.000
_cell.length_b   1.000
_cell.length_c   1.000
_cell.angle_alpha   90.00
_cell.angle_beta   90.00
_cell.angle_gamma   90.00
#
_symmetry.space_group_name_H-M   'P 1'
#
loop_
_entity.id
_entity.type
_entity.pdbx_description
1 polymer ?
#
loop_
_entity_poly.entity_id
_entity_poly.type
_entity_poly.pdbx_seq_one_letter_code
_entity_poly.pdbx_strand_id
1 'polypeptide(L)'
;MHHATQTIVHFNPQNLANAIWACGRLEIKPSDQFINAWMHHATQTIVRFNPQDLANSIYGIFILNILYNSKLRVPQPFIDAVNKNIELFDKNTEDISQIVKAHYYFGKQGVGILTSQNRQLLEKKLKTNLTPCSTSNLQLNVLEVVKKVLAPHTVKGEHYIKQITSSVDIFIKNQNIVIQVDGPCHFDNNNVPNISTRINTELLKSYGYIVHRIPYWIWDKLRTNTDQEKYICELICTDKFISQSEMLEEIFYDAQENIPEQSTSEILPHSESQIPDDVFYDAYEYLPQDSLIHESSSHDMQALGNI
;
A
#
# COMPACT_ATOMS: atom_id res chain seq x y z
N MET A 1 -22.24 16.47 11.69
CA MET A 1 -21.03 17.31 11.70
C MET A 1 -21.14 18.49 12.66
N HIS A 2 -22.16 19.37 12.58
CA HIS A 2 -22.27 20.54 13.46
C HIS A 2 -22.13 20.24 14.97
N HIS A 3 -22.88 19.27 15.49
CA HIS A 3 -22.79 18.86 16.90
C HIS A 3 -21.41 18.33 17.28
N ALA A 4 -20.78 17.52 16.41
CA ALA A 4 -19.42 17.01 16.63
C ALA A 4 -18.40 18.14 16.69
N THR A 5 -18.53 19.16 15.83
CA THR A 5 -17.69 20.38 15.88
C THR A 5 -17.83 21.12 17.20
N GLN A 6 -19.05 21.24 17.74
CA GLN A 6 -19.32 21.92 19.00
C GLN A 6 -18.82 21.16 20.23
N THR A 7 -18.69 19.84 20.14
CA THR A 7 -18.33 18.97 21.28
C THR A 7 -16.89 18.43 21.20
N ILE A 8 -16.13 18.82 20.17
CA ILE A 8 -14.80 18.26 19.88
C ILE A 8 -13.79 18.46 21.02
N VAL A 9 -13.94 19.54 21.78
CA VAL A 9 -13.09 19.86 22.95
C VAL A 9 -13.21 18.83 24.07
N HIS A 10 -14.26 18.01 24.07
CA HIS A 10 -14.47 16.92 25.02
C HIS A 10 -13.97 15.57 24.50
N PHE A 11 -13.52 15.49 23.24
CA PHE A 11 -13.04 14.24 22.67
C PHE A 11 -11.68 13.89 23.29
N ASN A 12 -11.53 12.62 23.66
CA ASN A 12 -10.22 12.06 23.99
C ASN A 12 -9.43 11.73 22.70
N PRO A 13 -8.13 11.35 22.80
CA PRO A 13 -7.31 11.00 21.63
C PRO A 13 -7.95 9.99 20.69
N GLN A 14 -8.51 8.90 21.23
CA GLN A 14 -9.18 7.88 20.44
C GLN A 14 -10.43 8.41 19.73
N ASN A 15 -11.24 9.23 20.40
CA ASN A 15 -12.41 9.87 19.77
C ASN A 15 -11.99 10.81 18.63
N LEU A 16 -10.89 11.55 18.79
CA LEU A 16 -10.35 12.41 17.73
C LEU A 16 -9.85 11.59 16.54
N ALA A 17 -9.05 10.57 16.79
CA ALA A 17 -8.50 9.70 15.76
C ALA A 17 -9.62 8.99 14.98
N ASN A 18 -10.58 8.40 15.70
CA ASN A 18 -11.73 7.73 15.10
C ASN A 18 -12.61 8.70 14.32
N ALA A 19 -12.79 9.95 14.77
CA ALA A 19 -13.64 10.91 14.08
C ALA A 19 -13.10 11.27 12.70
N ILE A 20 -11.81 11.60 12.57
CA ILE A 20 -11.21 11.95 11.26
C ILE A 20 -11.08 10.72 10.36
N TRP A 21 -10.71 9.56 10.94
CA TRP A 21 -10.64 8.29 10.20
C TRP A 21 -12.01 7.87 9.66
N ALA A 22 -13.06 7.97 10.49
CA ALA A 22 -14.43 7.64 10.10
C ALA A 22 -14.93 8.57 9.00
N CYS A 23 -14.56 9.85 8.99
CA CYS A 23 -14.92 10.74 7.89
C CYS A 23 -14.39 10.21 6.54
N GLY A 24 -13.13 9.76 6.49
CA GLY A 24 -12.57 9.14 5.30
C GLY A 24 -13.23 7.81 4.94
N ARG A 25 -13.44 6.94 5.93
CA ARG A 25 -13.99 5.58 5.73
C ARG A 25 -15.47 5.55 5.35
N LEU A 26 -16.26 6.47 5.89
CA LEU A 26 -17.70 6.58 5.63
C LEU A 26 -18.02 7.53 4.47
N GLU A 27 -16.98 8.00 3.79
CA GLU A 27 -17.11 8.90 2.66
C GLU A 27 -17.85 10.21 2.98
N ILE A 28 -17.58 10.75 4.17
CA ILE A 28 -18.12 12.02 4.63
C ILE A 28 -17.05 13.07 4.49
N LYS A 29 -17.22 13.99 3.54
CA LYS A 29 -16.37 15.18 3.44
C LYS A 29 -16.65 16.11 4.64
N PRO A 30 -15.67 16.33 5.55
CA PRO A 30 -15.88 17.21 6.68
C PRO A 30 -15.94 18.68 6.25
N SER A 31 -16.63 19.51 7.03
CA SER A 31 -16.57 20.96 6.83
C SER A 31 -15.24 21.52 7.32
N ASP A 32 -14.80 22.64 6.75
CA ASP A 32 -13.58 23.34 7.18
C ASP A 32 -13.63 23.70 8.67
N GLN A 33 -14.81 24.07 9.18
CA GLN A 33 -15.03 24.34 10.60
C GLN A 33 -14.72 23.11 11.48
N PHE A 34 -15.14 21.92 11.05
CA PHE A 34 -14.82 20.68 11.76
C PHE A 34 -13.32 20.39 11.71
N ILE A 35 -12.70 20.48 10.53
CA ILE A 35 -11.26 20.23 10.36
C ILE A 35 -10.43 21.17 11.24
N ASN A 36 -10.75 22.47 11.24
CA ASN A 36 -10.02 23.45 12.04
C ASN A 36 -10.16 23.18 13.54
N ALA A 37 -11.37 22.88 14.00
CA ALA A 37 -11.61 22.55 15.40
C ALA A 37 -10.92 21.24 15.81
N TRP A 38 -10.91 20.24 14.92
CA TRP A 38 -10.23 18.97 15.12
C TRP A 38 -8.71 19.17 15.20
N MET A 39 -8.12 19.88 14.24
CA MET A 39 -6.68 20.15 14.21
C MET A 39 -6.23 20.89 15.47
N HIS A 40 -6.98 21.91 15.89
CA HIS A 40 -6.69 22.67 17.10
C HIS A 40 -6.68 21.78 18.35
N HIS A 41 -7.76 21.04 18.60
CA HIS A 41 -7.87 20.22 19.81
C HIS A 41 -6.91 19.01 19.80
N ALA A 42 -6.74 18.37 18.64
CA ALA A 42 -5.84 17.23 18.50
C ALA A 42 -4.38 17.61 18.72
N THR A 43 -3.93 18.75 18.18
CA THR A 43 -2.56 19.23 18.42
C THR A 43 -2.33 19.65 19.88
N GLN A 44 -3.32 20.27 20.54
CA GLN A 44 -3.22 20.61 21.97
C GLN A 44 -3.14 19.39 22.89
N THR A 45 -3.72 18.26 22.47
CA THR A 45 -3.79 17.03 23.29
C THR A 45 -2.86 15.92 22.78
N ILE A 46 -1.99 16.23 21.80
CA ILE A 46 -1.16 15.25 21.08
C ILE A 46 -0.27 14.40 22.00
N VAL A 47 0.18 14.96 23.12
CA VAL A 47 1.02 14.27 24.11
C VAL A 47 0.32 13.07 24.77
N ARG A 48 -1.00 12.95 24.61
CA ARG A 48 -1.83 11.86 25.13
C ARG A 48 -2.14 10.78 24.08
N PHE A 49 -1.77 11.00 22.82
CA PHE A 49 -2.03 10.06 21.72
C PHE A 49 -1.10 8.86 21.84
N ASN A 50 -1.65 7.66 21.66
CA ASN A 50 -0.86 6.44 21.49
C ASN A 50 -0.54 6.22 19.99
N PRO A 51 0.30 5.22 19.63
CA PRO A 51 0.65 4.94 18.23
C PRO A 51 -0.56 4.73 17.30
N GLN A 52 -1.61 4.03 17.77
CA GLN A 52 -2.82 3.78 17.00
C GLN A 52 -3.60 5.08 16.74
N ASP A 53 -3.71 5.96 17.75
CA ASP A 53 -4.38 7.26 17.61
C ASP A 53 -3.64 8.14 16.58
N LEU A 54 -2.30 8.12 16.59
CA LEU A 54 -1.47 8.83 15.62
C LEU A 54 -1.66 8.27 14.20
N ALA A 55 -1.59 6.94 14.05
CA ALA A 55 -1.78 6.26 12.77
C ALA A 55 -3.15 6.54 12.17
N ASN A 56 -4.23 6.31 12.91
CA ASN A 56 -5.59 6.54 12.46
C ASN A 56 -5.84 8.02 12.09
N SER A 57 -5.29 8.96 12.87
CA SER A 57 -5.43 10.39 12.59
C SER A 57 -4.77 10.78 11.26
N ILE A 58 -3.50 10.39 11.08
CA ILE A 58 -2.74 10.67 9.86
C ILE A 58 -3.37 9.97 8.66
N TYR A 59 -3.81 8.72 8.83
CA TYR A 59 -4.48 7.96 7.78
C TYR A 59 -5.82 8.57 7.39
N GLY A 60 -6.58 9.11 8.36
CA GLY A 60 -7.81 9.85 8.08
C GLY A 60 -7.55 11.09 7.20
N ILE A 61 -6.54 11.89 7.52
CA ILE A 61 -6.12 13.03 6.69
C ILE A 61 -5.71 12.55 5.27
N PHE A 62 -4.92 11.47 5.21
CA PHE A 62 -4.49 10.86 3.96
C PHE A 62 -5.69 10.44 3.08
N ILE A 63 -6.67 9.71 3.62
CA ILE A 63 -7.86 9.28 2.89
C ILE A 63 -8.65 10.49 2.36
N LEU A 64 -8.85 11.51 3.20
CA LEU A 64 -9.57 12.73 2.80
C LEU A 64 -8.88 13.47 1.65
N ASN A 65 -7.56 13.41 1.57
CA ASN A 65 -6.82 13.96 0.45
C ASN A 65 -6.94 13.08 -0.81
N ILE A 66 -6.83 11.77 -0.68
CA ILE A 66 -6.99 10.83 -1.80
C ILE A 66 -8.38 10.93 -2.43
N LEU A 67 -9.44 10.90 -1.61
CA LEU A 67 -10.82 10.80 -2.12
C LEU A 67 -11.44 12.15 -2.47
N TYR A 68 -11.10 13.22 -1.75
CA TYR A 68 -11.75 14.52 -1.91
C TYR A 68 -10.82 15.63 -2.38
N ASN A 69 -9.53 15.33 -2.63
CA ASN A 69 -8.52 16.33 -2.96
C ASN A 69 -8.53 17.50 -1.95
N SER A 70 -8.65 17.16 -0.66
CA SER A 70 -8.87 18.16 0.41
C SER A 70 -7.64 19.04 0.67
N LYS A 71 -6.46 18.68 0.15
CA LYS A 71 -5.17 19.38 0.32
C LYS A 71 -4.83 19.67 1.79
N LEU A 72 -5.30 18.81 2.70
CA LEU A 72 -4.99 18.90 4.12
C LEU A 72 -3.51 18.60 4.34
N ARG A 73 -2.87 19.32 5.26
CA ARG A 73 -1.50 19.04 5.69
C ARG A 73 -1.53 18.24 6.99
N VAL A 74 -0.55 17.36 7.17
CA VAL A 74 -0.31 16.72 8.46
C VAL A 74 0.30 17.78 9.39
N PRO A 75 -0.28 18.07 10.57
CA PRO A 75 0.28 19.06 11.48
C PRO A 75 1.64 18.62 12.03
N GLN A 76 2.58 19.56 12.20
CA GLN A 76 3.93 19.28 12.70
C GLN A 76 3.93 18.51 14.04
N PRO A 77 3.06 18.80 15.03
CA PRO A 77 3.03 18.02 16.27
C PRO A 77 2.72 16.53 16.07
N PHE A 78 1.95 16.16 15.03
CA PHE A 78 1.74 14.74 14.69
C PHE A 78 3.00 14.11 14.11
N ILE A 79 3.71 14.82 13.23
CA ILE A 79 4.99 14.37 12.66
C ILE A 79 6.00 14.13 13.79
N ASP A 80 6.15 15.09 14.70
CA ASP A 80 7.06 15.00 15.84
C ASP A 80 6.67 13.83 16.76
N ALA A 81 5.37 13.68 17.06
CA ALA A 81 4.87 12.61 17.91
C ALA A 81 5.08 11.21 17.30
N VAL A 82 4.87 11.03 15.99
CA VAL A 82 5.15 9.75 15.31
C VAL A 82 6.63 9.39 15.43
N ASN A 83 7.52 10.33 15.08
CA ASN A 83 8.96 10.05 15.10
C ASN A 83 9.50 9.83 16.51
N LYS A 84 8.99 10.57 17.51
CA LYS A 84 9.35 10.38 18.92
C LYS A 84 8.94 9.01 19.46
N ASN A 85 7.81 8.48 18.98
CA ASN A 85 7.24 7.22 19.47
C ASN A 85 7.50 6.03 18.53
N ILE A 86 8.45 6.13 17.60
CA ILE A 86 8.63 5.16 16.52
C ILE A 86 8.82 3.72 17.01
N GLU A 87 9.50 3.54 18.14
CA GLU A 87 9.77 2.23 18.72
C GLU A 87 8.51 1.56 19.28
N LEU A 88 7.48 2.33 19.61
CA LEU A 88 6.20 1.82 20.12
C LEU A 88 5.31 1.23 19.02
N PHE A 89 5.68 1.40 17.74
CA PHE A 89 5.02 0.74 16.61
C PHE A 89 5.64 -0.64 16.39
N ASP A 90 5.28 -1.64 17.21
CA ASP A 90 5.90 -2.97 17.16
C ASP A 90 4.94 -4.13 16.84
N LYS A 91 3.64 -4.02 17.17
CA LYS A 91 2.70 -5.16 17.11
C LYS A 91 1.58 -5.06 16.07
N ASN A 92 1.32 -3.87 15.53
CA ASN A 92 0.20 -3.66 14.61
C ASN A 92 0.70 -3.30 13.21
N THR A 93 0.71 -4.29 12.31
CA THR A 93 1.10 -4.10 10.91
C THR A 93 0.22 -3.08 10.19
N GLU A 94 -1.04 -2.91 10.60
CA GLU A 94 -1.95 -1.95 10.01
C GLU A 94 -1.53 -0.51 10.35
N ASP A 95 -1.23 -0.19 11.62
CA ASP A 95 -0.81 1.15 12.02
C ASP A 95 0.49 1.57 11.29
N ILE A 96 1.42 0.63 11.14
CA ILE A 96 2.66 0.85 10.39
C ILE A 96 2.37 1.09 8.90
N SER A 97 1.53 0.23 8.29
CA SER A 97 1.10 0.34 6.90
C SER A 97 0.45 1.69 6.62
N GLN A 98 -0.42 2.15 7.50
CA GLN A 98 -1.08 3.45 7.42
C GLN A 98 -0.09 4.62 7.45
N ILE A 99 0.86 4.61 8.39
CA ILE A 99 1.88 5.67 8.51
C ILE A 99 2.81 5.68 7.30
N VAL A 100 3.27 4.51 6.83
CA VAL A 100 4.20 4.42 5.70
C VAL A 100 3.51 4.83 4.38
N LYS A 101 2.26 4.41 4.13
CA LYS A 101 1.45 4.89 2.99
C LYS A 101 1.31 6.41 3.01
N ALA A 102 0.93 6.97 4.16
CA ALA A 102 0.79 8.41 4.31
C ALA A 102 2.14 9.12 4.08
N HIS A 103 3.24 8.58 4.62
CA HIS A 103 4.58 9.13 4.43
C HIS A 103 4.91 9.28 2.94
N TYR A 104 4.73 8.23 2.14
CA TYR A 104 5.00 8.28 0.71
C TYR A 104 4.11 9.28 -0.02
N TYR A 105 2.82 9.29 0.30
CA TYR A 105 1.86 10.17 -0.35
C TYR A 105 2.16 11.65 -0.08
N PHE A 106 2.41 12.02 1.17
CA PHE A 106 2.73 13.39 1.55
C PHE A 106 4.16 13.78 1.13
N GLY A 107 5.10 12.83 1.09
CA GLY A 107 6.45 13.04 0.59
C GLY A 107 6.45 13.54 -0.87
N LYS A 108 5.55 13.01 -1.71
CA LYS A 108 5.35 13.50 -3.08
C LYS A 108 4.84 14.95 -3.16
N GLN A 109 4.25 15.44 -2.07
CA GLN A 109 3.79 16.83 -1.92
C GLN A 109 4.82 17.72 -1.19
N GLY A 110 6.04 17.20 -0.97
CA GLY A 110 7.14 17.90 -0.32
C GLY A 110 7.15 17.81 1.22
N VAL A 111 6.29 16.99 1.84
CA VAL A 111 6.23 16.84 3.31
C VAL A 111 6.37 15.37 3.72
N GLY A 112 7.57 14.98 4.12
CA GLY A 112 7.81 13.65 4.70
C GLY A 112 7.34 13.57 6.15
N ILE A 113 6.57 12.53 6.50
CA ILE A 113 6.11 12.27 7.89
C ILE A 113 7.20 11.63 8.76
N LEU A 114 8.13 10.89 8.16
CA LEU A 114 9.10 10.07 8.87
C LEU A 114 10.49 10.57 8.52
N THR A 115 11.42 10.52 9.48
CA THR A 115 12.84 10.61 9.17
C THR A 115 13.28 9.42 8.31
N SER A 116 14.41 9.53 7.62
CA SER A 116 14.92 8.41 6.80
C SER A 116 15.12 7.13 7.64
N GLN A 117 15.70 7.26 8.83
CA GLN A 117 15.90 6.15 9.77
C GLN A 117 14.58 5.52 10.20
N ASN A 118 13.58 6.33 10.59
CA ASN A 118 12.29 5.82 11.07
C ASN A 118 11.49 5.17 9.95
N ARG A 119 11.58 5.72 8.73
CA ARG A 119 11.00 5.10 7.53
C ARG A 119 11.61 3.72 7.28
N GLN A 120 12.93 3.60 7.27
CA GLN A 120 13.62 2.32 7.07
C GLN A 120 13.24 1.30 8.16
N LEU A 121 13.14 1.73 9.41
CA LEU A 121 12.71 0.89 10.53
C LEU A 121 11.31 0.31 10.29
N LEU A 122 10.33 1.16 9.96
CA LEU A 122 8.95 0.74 9.71
C LEU A 122 8.82 -0.13 8.46
N GLU A 123 9.54 0.19 7.38
CA GLU A 123 9.59 -0.64 6.16
C GLU A 123 10.14 -2.04 6.46
N LYS A 124 11.21 -2.13 7.26
CA LYS A 124 11.77 -3.41 7.69
C LYS A 124 10.74 -4.21 8.49
N LYS A 125 10.05 -3.58 9.44
CA LYS A 125 8.98 -4.22 10.23
C LYS A 125 7.81 -4.71 9.37
N LEU A 126 7.42 -3.96 8.35
CA LEU A 126 6.41 -4.42 7.38
C LEU A 126 6.91 -5.65 6.63
N LYS A 127 8.12 -5.59 6.07
CA LYS A 127 8.69 -6.68 5.28
C LYS A 127 8.79 -7.99 6.07
N THR A 128 9.22 -7.94 7.33
CA THR A 128 9.35 -9.14 8.18
C THR A 128 8.00 -9.76 8.54
N ASN A 129 6.92 -8.99 8.49
CA ASN A 129 5.57 -9.44 8.83
C ASN A 129 4.69 -9.71 7.61
N LEU A 130 5.23 -9.64 6.39
CA LEU A 130 4.51 -10.03 5.19
C LEU A 130 4.32 -11.55 5.21
N THR A 131 3.09 -11.99 5.43
CA THR A 131 2.70 -13.39 5.18
C THR A 131 2.78 -13.65 3.68
N PRO A 132 3.22 -14.84 3.23
CA PRO A 132 3.15 -15.22 1.82
C PRO A 132 1.73 -14.97 1.29
N CYS A 133 1.61 -14.24 0.19
CA CYS A 133 0.30 -13.96 -0.40
C CYS A 133 -0.32 -15.28 -0.86
N SER A 134 -1.55 -15.57 -0.41
CA SER A 134 -2.31 -16.69 -0.94
C SER A 134 -2.92 -16.26 -2.27
N THR A 135 -2.19 -16.45 -3.37
CA THR A 135 -2.73 -16.17 -4.71
C THR A 135 -3.88 -17.13 -5.00
N SER A 136 -5.05 -16.58 -5.31
CA SER A 136 -6.24 -17.34 -5.64
C SER A 136 -6.14 -18.01 -7.02
N ASN A 137 -6.86 -19.11 -7.21
CA ASN A 137 -6.96 -19.76 -8.53
C ASN A 137 -7.48 -18.79 -9.61
N LEU A 138 -8.36 -17.86 -9.23
CA LEU A 138 -8.87 -16.82 -10.12
C LEU A 138 -7.73 -15.90 -10.58
N GLN A 139 -6.91 -15.41 -9.66
CA GLN A 139 -5.73 -14.58 -9.98
C GLN A 139 -4.73 -15.33 -10.87
N LEU A 140 -4.45 -16.59 -10.58
CA LEU A 140 -3.55 -17.41 -11.40
C LEU A 140 -4.08 -17.59 -12.83
N ASN A 141 -5.37 -17.84 -12.99
CA ASN A 141 -5.98 -17.99 -14.31
C ASN A 141 -5.93 -16.68 -15.11
N VAL A 142 -6.24 -15.54 -14.49
CA VAL A 142 -6.10 -14.23 -15.16
C VAL A 142 -4.63 -13.98 -15.54
N LEU A 143 -3.69 -14.25 -14.63
CA LEU A 143 -2.26 -14.06 -14.88
C LEU A 143 -1.76 -14.89 -16.06
N GLU A 144 -2.20 -16.14 -16.18
CA GLU A 144 -1.85 -17.01 -17.31
C GLU A 144 -2.33 -16.41 -18.65
N VAL A 145 -3.58 -15.96 -18.71
CA VAL A 145 -4.14 -15.34 -19.90
C VAL A 145 -3.42 -14.03 -20.23
N VAL A 146 -3.13 -13.19 -19.24
CA VAL A 146 -2.40 -11.92 -19.45
C VAL A 146 -0.99 -12.19 -19.97
N LYS A 147 -0.26 -13.17 -19.41
CA LYS A 147 1.07 -13.58 -19.91
C LYS A 147 1.01 -14.05 -21.36
N LYS A 148 -0.03 -14.79 -21.74
CA LYS A 148 -0.23 -15.25 -23.11
C LYS A 148 -0.51 -14.10 -24.08
N VAL A 149 -1.46 -13.23 -23.74
CA VAL A 149 -1.87 -12.09 -24.58
C VAL A 149 -0.74 -11.07 -24.73
N LEU A 150 0.01 -10.83 -23.66
CA LEU A 150 1.10 -9.86 -23.62
C LEU A 150 2.48 -10.52 -23.63
N ALA A 151 2.64 -11.66 -24.31
CA ALA A 151 3.90 -12.40 -24.37
C ALA A 151 5.18 -11.53 -24.64
N PRO A 152 5.12 -10.43 -25.42
CA PRO A 152 6.27 -9.54 -25.60
C PRO A 152 6.65 -8.66 -24.39
N HIS A 153 5.80 -8.57 -23.36
CA HIS A 153 5.96 -7.67 -22.22
C HIS A 153 6.37 -8.43 -20.95
N THR A 154 7.08 -7.74 -20.06
CA THR A 154 7.38 -8.26 -18.73
C THR A 154 6.15 -8.19 -17.82
N VAL A 155 5.48 -9.33 -17.63
CA VAL A 155 4.31 -9.50 -16.75
C VAL A 155 4.73 -10.23 -15.47
N LYS A 156 4.59 -9.57 -14.33
CA LYS A 156 4.83 -10.14 -12.99
C LYS A 156 3.49 -10.33 -12.26
N GLY A 157 3.32 -11.46 -11.58
CA GLY A 157 2.24 -11.64 -10.60
C GLY A 157 2.69 -11.18 -9.22
N GLU A 158 1.76 -10.85 -8.33
CA GLU A 158 2.00 -10.54 -6.90
C GLU A 158 3.13 -9.52 -6.67
N HIS A 159 3.12 -8.44 -7.43
CA HIS A 159 4.20 -7.47 -7.42
C HIS A 159 4.05 -6.48 -6.25
N TYR A 160 5.02 -6.45 -5.34
CA TYR A 160 5.01 -5.52 -4.21
C TYR A 160 5.33 -4.08 -4.64
N ILE A 161 4.42 -3.15 -4.36
CA ILE A 161 4.62 -1.72 -4.59
C ILE A 161 4.83 -1.03 -3.24
N LYS A 162 6.04 -0.50 -3.05
CA LYS A 162 6.49 0.10 -1.80
C LYS A 162 5.62 1.27 -1.33
N GLN A 163 5.23 2.14 -2.25
CA GLN A 163 4.52 3.39 -1.97
C GLN A 163 3.08 3.15 -1.47
N ILE A 164 2.50 2.00 -1.80
CA ILE A 164 1.17 1.57 -1.33
C ILE A 164 1.25 0.48 -0.26
N THR A 165 2.47 0.09 0.11
CA THR A 165 2.81 -0.96 1.09
C THR A 165 2.03 -2.27 0.91
N SER A 166 1.73 -2.65 -0.34
CA SER A 166 0.98 -3.86 -0.67
C SER A 166 1.40 -4.42 -2.02
N SER A 167 1.14 -5.71 -2.23
CA SER A 167 1.24 -6.33 -3.55
C SER A 167 0.04 -5.98 -4.41
N VAL A 168 0.25 -5.98 -5.73
CA VAL A 168 -0.80 -5.95 -6.74
C VAL A 168 -0.80 -7.28 -7.48
N ASP A 169 -1.98 -7.70 -7.93
CA ASP A 169 -2.15 -9.05 -8.46
C ASP A 169 -1.32 -9.29 -9.73
N ILE A 170 -1.30 -8.31 -10.66
CA ILE A 170 -0.52 -8.37 -11.89
C ILE A 170 0.06 -6.99 -12.21
N PHE A 171 1.36 -6.96 -12.53
CA PHE A 171 2.09 -5.76 -12.93
C PHE A 171 2.76 -5.96 -14.29
N ILE A 172 2.57 -4.98 -15.18
CA ILE A 172 3.16 -4.95 -16.53
C ILE A 172 4.17 -3.80 -16.59
N LYS A 173 5.46 -4.13 -16.41
CA LYS A 173 6.52 -3.15 -16.13
C LYS A 173 6.60 -2.03 -17.17
N ASN A 174 6.66 -2.38 -18.46
CA ASN A 174 6.96 -1.43 -19.52
C ASN A 174 5.83 -0.41 -19.80
N GLN A 175 4.63 -0.65 -19.28
CA GLN A 175 3.47 0.21 -19.50
C GLN A 175 2.96 0.86 -18.21
N ASN A 176 3.61 0.57 -17.07
CA ASN A 176 3.15 0.96 -15.74
C ASN A 176 1.69 0.57 -15.46
N ILE A 177 1.25 -0.57 -16.02
CA ILE A 177 -0.11 -1.07 -15.85
C ILE A 177 -0.16 -2.01 -14.65
N VAL A 178 -1.18 -1.81 -13.83
CA VAL A 178 -1.59 -2.71 -12.76
C VAL A 178 -2.95 -3.31 -13.10
N ILE A 179 -3.06 -4.62 -13.00
CA ILE A 179 -4.36 -5.32 -13.06
C ILE A 179 -4.64 -5.90 -11.67
N GLN A 180 -5.78 -5.54 -11.10
CA GLN A 180 -6.30 -6.10 -9.86
C GLN A 180 -7.47 -7.04 -10.19
N VAL A 181 -7.46 -8.24 -9.62
CA VAL A 181 -8.49 -9.27 -9.79
C VAL A 181 -9.35 -9.29 -8.54
N ASP A 182 -10.49 -8.60 -8.62
CA ASP A 182 -11.30 -8.33 -7.45
C ASP A 182 -12.28 -9.49 -7.18
N GLY A 183 -12.05 -10.21 -6.08
CA GLY A 183 -13.00 -11.18 -5.53
C GLY A 183 -14.23 -10.54 -4.86
N PRO A 184 -15.20 -11.33 -4.38
CA PRO A 184 -16.45 -10.82 -3.80
C PRO A 184 -16.27 -9.84 -2.63
N CYS A 185 -15.24 -10.01 -1.80
CA CYS A 185 -14.96 -9.14 -0.66
C CYS A 185 -14.60 -7.69 -1.04
N HIS A 186 -14.26 -7.44 -2.31
CA HIS A 186 -13.91 -6.11 -2.81
C HIS A 186 -15.12 -5.22 -3.08
N PHE A 187 -16.34 -5.76 -2.98
CA PHE A 187 -17.57 -5.08 -3.36
C PHE A 187 -18.62 -5.09 -2.25
N ASP A 188 -19.55 -4.15 -2.33
CA ASP A 188 -20.79 -4.18 -1.56
C ASP A 188 -21.88 -5.04 -2.25
N ASN A 189 -23.06 -5.09 -1.64
CA ASN A 189 -24.20 -5.85 -2.15
C ASN A 189 -24.72 -5.37 -3.53
N ASN A 190 -24.31 -4.18 -3.98
CA ASN A 190 -24.68 -3.59 -5.26
C ASN A 190 -23.56 -3.69 -6.30
N ASN A 191 -22.53 -4.52 -6.06
CA ASN A 191 -21.34 -4.64 -6.90
C ASN A 191 -20.53 -3.34 -7.01
N VAL A 192 -20.67 -2.42 -6.06
CA VAL A 192 -19.87 -1.20 -6.00
C VAL A 192 -18.57 -1.50 -5.24
N PRO A 193 -17.39 -1.10 -5.77
CA PRO A 193 -16.13 -1.28 -5.06
C PRO A 193 -16.17 -0.65 -3.67
N ASN A 194 -15.77 -1.41 -2.66
CA ASN A 194 -15.69 -0.92 -1.29
C ASN A 194 -14.64 0.20 -1.16
N ILE A 195 -14.69 0.93 -0.04
CA ILE A 195 -13.83 2.08 0.20
C ILE A 195 -12.32 1.73 0.12
N SER A 196 -11.91 0.55 0.57
CA SER A 196 -10.51 0.10 0.51
C SER A 196 -10.06 -0.09 -0.94
N THR A 197 -10.89 -0.75 -1.75
CA THR A 197 -10.67 -0.96 -3.19
C THR A 197 -10.58 0.37 -3.93
N ARG A 198 -11.43 1.35 -3.59
CA ARG A 198 -11.40 2.69 -4.19
C ARG A 198 -10.16 3.48 -3.79
N ILE A 199 -9.81 3.53 -2.49
CA ILE A 199 -8.59 4.19 -2.00
C ILE A 199 -7.35 3.59 -2.67
N ASN A 200 -7.26 2.25 -2.76
CA ASN A 200 -6.13 1.59 -3.41
C ASN A 200 -6.03 1.98 -4.90
N THR A 201 -7.15 2.05 -5.61
CA THR A 201 -7.21 2.47 -7.01
C THR A 201 -6.71 3.90 -7.20
N GLU A 202 -7.25 4.84 -6.41
CA GLU A 202 -6.87 6.25 -6.52
C GLU A 202 -5.43 6.50 -6.08
N LEU A 203 -4.94 5.76 -5.08
CA LEU A 203 -3.55 5.81 -4.67
C LEU A 203 -2.61 5.33 -5.78
N LEU A 204 -2.87 4.18 -6.40
CA LEU A 204 -2.11 3.68 -7.54
C LEU A 204 -2.09 4.69 -8.69
N LYS A 205 -3.26 5.21 -9.10
CA LYS A 205 -3.33 6.26 -10.13
C LYS A 205 -2.52 7.51 -9.75
N SER A 206 -2.52 7.90 -8.47
CA SER A 206 -1.74 9.05 -8.01
C SER A 206 -0.22 8.85 -8.17
N TYR A 207 0.26 7.61 -8.30
CA TYR A 207 1.65 7.27 -8.63
C TYR A 207 1.87 7.02 -10.13
N GLY A 208 0.90 7.34 -10.99
CA GLY A 208 1.03 7.23 -12.45
C GLY A 208 0.78 5.84 -13.00
N TYR A 209 0.27 4.90 -12.19
CA TYR A 209 -0.13 3.59 -12.68
C TYR A 209 -1.44 3.68 -13.46
N ILE A 210 -1.50 2.98 -14.59
CA ILE A 210 -2.77 2.69 -15.27
C ILE A 210 -3.39 1.48 -14.56
N VAL A 211 -4.55 1.66 -13.95
CA VAL A 211 -5.17 0.64 -13.10
C VAL A 211 -6.39 0.05 -13.78
N HIS A 212 -6.32 -1.23 -14.13
CA HIS A 212 -7.47 -2.02 -14.54
C HIS A 212 -7.92 -2.93 -13.40
N ARG A 213 -9.23 -3.04 -13.22
CA ARG A 213 -9.83 -3.95 -12.24
C ARG A 213 -10.71 -4.95 -12.97
N ILE A 214 -10.54 -6.23 -12.68
CA ILE A 214 -11.31 -7.32 -13.25
C ILE A 214 -12.19 -7.89 -12.13
N PRO A 215 -13.49 -7.57 -12.09
CA PRO A 215 -14.39 -8.18 -11.13
C PRO A 215 -14.58 -9.67 -11.41
N TYR A 216 -14.57 -10.50 -10.37
CA TYR A 216 -14.70 -11.95 -10.50
C TYR A 216 -15.91 -12.37 -11.35
N TRP A 217 -17.08 -11.74 -11.18
CA TRP A 217 -18.29 -12.09 -11.93
C TRP A 217 -18.23 -11.72 -13.42
N ILE A 218 -17.34 -10.81 -13.83
CA ILE A 218 -17.09 -10.53 -15.24
C ILE A 218 -16.25 -11.66 -15.81
N TRP A 219 -15.18 -12.03 -15.10
CA TRP A 219 -14.30 -13.11 -15.50
C TRP A 219 -15.01 -14.46 -15.58
N ASP A 220 -15.84 -14.80 -14.58
CA ASP A 220 -16.60 -16.05 -14.52
C ASP A 220 -17.60 -16.23 -15.67
N LYS A 221 -18.01 -15.13 -16.32
CA LYS A 221 -18.90 -15.19 -17.50
C LYS A 221 -18.16 -15.57 -18.79
N LEU A 222 -16.83 -15.43 -18.82
CA LEU A 222 -16.00 -15.73 -19.98
C LEU A 222 -15.74 -17.25 -20.02
N ARG A 223 -16.50 -17.97 -20.85
CA ARG A 223 -16.52 -19.45 -20.84
C ARG A 223 -15.39 -20.09 -21.63
N THR A 224 -14.75 -19.35 -22.53
CA THR A 224 -13.70 -19.88 -23.40
C THR A 224 -12.41 -19.08 -23.25
N ASN A 225 -11.26 -19.72 -23.47
CA ASN A 225 -9.97 -19.05 -23.48
C ASN A 225 -9.93 -17.90 -24.51
N THR A 226 -10.59 -18.09 -25.66
CA THR A 226 -10.69 -17.04 -26.69
C THR A 226 -11.42 -15.80 -26.19
N ASP A 227 -12.52 -15.97 -25.42
CA ASP A 227 -13.26 -14.84 -24.85
C ASP A 227 -12.45 -14.12 -23.77
N GLN A 228 -11.72 -14.88 -22.94
CA GLN A 228 -10.80 -14.33 -21.92
C GLN A 228 -9.66 -13.54 -22.56
N GLU A 229 -9.01 -14.10 -23.58
CA GLU A 229 -7.94 -13.44 -24.33
C GLU A 229 -8.44 -12.15 -24.99
N LYS A 230 -9.62 -12.21 -25.62
CA LYS A 230 -10.26 -11.04 -26.23
C LYS A 230 -10.57 -9.96 -25.20
N TYR A 231 -11.12 -10.33 -24.04
CA TYR A 231 -11.40 -9.40 -22.96
C TYR A 231 -10.13 -8.70 -22.46
N ILE A 232 -9.03 -9.42 -22.22
CA ILE A 232 -7.75 -8.82 -21.82
C ILE A 232 -7.21 -7.91 -22.93
N CYS A 233 -7.30 -8.30 -24.19
CA CYS A 233 -6.91 -7.44 -25.31
C CYS A 233 -7.69 -6.12 -25.30
N GLU A 234 -9.02 -6.18 -25.16
CA GLU A 234 -9.88 -5.00 -25.12
C GLU A 234 -9.57 -4.13 -23.90
N LEU A 235 -9.45 -4.73 -22.71
CA LEU A 235 -9.17 -4.04 -21.46
C LEU A 235 -7.90 -3.18 -21.55
N ILE A 236 -6.84 -3.72 -22.17
CA ILE A 236 -5.52 -3.08 -22.22
C ILE A 236 -5.33 -2.24 -23.49
N CYS A 237 -5.92 -2.61 -24.63
CA CYS A 237 -5.73 -1.88 -25.90
C CYS A 237 -6.55 -0.59 -26.01
N THR A 238 -7.58 -0.41 -25.18
CA THR A 238 -8.40 0.81 -25.22
C THR A 238 -7.59 2.08 -24.88
N ASP A 239 -6.45 1.95 -24.20
CA ASP A 239 -5.59 3.06 -23.78
C ASP A 239 -4.55 3.51 -24.83
N LYS A 240 -4.49 2.89 -26.02
CA LYS A 240 -3.53 3.28 -27.09
C LYS A 240 -3.78 4.66 -27.73
N PHE A 241 -4.75 5.45 -27.25
CA PHE A 241 -5.06 6.79 -27.77
C PHE A 241 -4.77 7.98 -26.84
N ILE A 242 -3.95 7.80 -25.79
CA ILE A 242 -3.29 8.94 -25.12
C ILE A 242 -1.79 8.85 -25.44
N SER A 243 -1.45 9.23 -26.66
CA SER A 243 -0.07 9.31 -27.14
C SER A 243 0.50 10.70 -26.87
N GLN A 244 1.69 10.71 -26.25
CA GLN A 244 2.68 11.79 -26.16
C GLN A 244 2.36 12.95 -25.20
N SER A 245 2.75 12.80 -23.93
CA SER A 245 3.68 13.71 -23.28
C SER A 245 4.00 13.19 -21.87
N GLU A 246 5.27 13.31 -21.48
CA GLU A 246 5.89 12.89 -20.21
C GLU A 246 6.24 11.40 -20.13
N MET A 247 7.29 11.04 -20.87
CA MET A 247 8.34 10.16 -20.34
C MET A 247 8.70 10.65 -18.93
N LEU A 248 8.07 10.09 -17.91
CA LEU A 248 8.63 10.11 -16.57
C LEU A 248 9.80 9.14 -16.62
N GLU A 249 10.99 9.70 -16.88
CA GLU A 249 12.23 9.09 -16.44
C GLU A 249 12.01 8.53 -15.05
N GLU A 250 12.42 7.29 -14.88
CA GLU A 250 12.38 6.57 -13.63
C GLU A 250 12.92 7.48 -12.51
N ILE A 251 12.04 8.04 -11.68
CA ILE A 251 12.45 8.58 -10.38
C ILE A 251 12.62 7.37 -9.46
N PHE A 252 13.60 6.53 -9.80
CA PHE A 252 14.32 5.74 -8.83
C PHE A 252 15.21 6.73 -8.07
N TYR A 253 14.69 7.26 -6.96
CA TYR A 253 15.59 7.70 -5.90
C TYR A 253 16.14 6.45 -5.23
N ASP A 254 17.19 5.89 -5.83
CA ASP A 254 18.29 5.39 -5.03
C ASP A 254 18.83 6.63 -4.30
N ALA A 255 18.40 6.79 -3.06
CA ALA A 255 19.00 7.75 -2.16
C ALA A 255 20.41 7.24 -1.82
N GLN A 256 21.34 7.38 -2.77
CA GLN A 256 22.72 7.61 -2.40
C GLN A 256 22.75 8.92 -1.63
N GLU A 257 23.10 8.76 -0.36
CA GLU A 257 23.46 9.77 0.60
C GLU A 257 24.29 10.87 -0.06
N ASN A 258 23.83 12.12 0.02
CA ASN A 258 24.70 13.27 -0.01
C ASN A 258 24.07 14.38 0.84
N ILE A 259 24.49 14.40 2.11
CA ILE A 259 24.37 15.53 3.01
C ILE A 259 25.50 16.51 2.64
N PRO A 260 25.27 17.82 2.46
CA PRO A 260 26.34 18.79 2.59
C PRO A 260 26.56 19.09 4.09
N GLU A 261 27.42 18.32 4.75
CA GLU A 261 28.09 18.79 5.97
C GLU A 261 29.32 19.60 5.55
N GLN A 262 29.24 20.92 5.68
CA GLN A 262 30.43 21.75 5.80
C GLN A 262 30.70 21.93 7.30
N SER A 263 31.80 21.36 7.83
CA SER A 263 33.01 22.11 8.19
C SER A 263 33.97 21.28 9.06
N THR A 264 35.23 21.17 8.58
CA THR A 264 36.51 20.88 9.29
C THR A 264 36.66 19.49 9.95
N SER A 265 37.67 18.65 9.74
CA SER A 265 39.10 18.88 9.43
C SER A 265 39.81 17.56 9.01
N GLU A 266 40.61 17.65 7.93
CA GLU A 266 41.95 17.05 7.69
C GLU A 266 42.35 15.59 8.07
N ILE A 267 42.69 14.82 6.99
CA ILE A 267 43.87 13.94 6.75
C ILE A 267 43.70 12.39 6.63
N LEU A 268 43.78 11.95 5.35
CA LEU A 268 44.45 10.80 4.67
C LEU A 268 44.06 9.30 4.91
N PRO A 269 44.30 8.42 3.89
CA PRO A 269 43.39 7.35 3.52
C PRO A 269 43.90 5.95 3.88
N HIS A 270 42.96 5.03 4.12
CA HIS A 270 43.23 3.60 4.02
C HIS A 270 42.14 2.87 3.24
N SER A 271 42.62 1.86 2.53
CA SER A 271 42.06 1.11 1.42
C SER A 271 41.10 0.00 1.82
N GLU A 272 40.19 -0.28 0.87
CA GLU A 272 39.55 -1.57 0.54
C GLU A 272 38.60 -2.24 1.56
N SER A 273 37.33 -2.36 1.17
CA SER A 273 36.75 -3.66 0.78
C SER A 273 35.37 -3.44 0.16
N GLN A 274 35.22 -3.85 -1.10
CA GLN A 274 33.95 -3.90 -1.82
C GLN A 274 33.13 -5.09 -1.31
N ILE A 275 31.93 -4.82 -0.79
CA ILE A 275 30.89 -5.84 -0.55
C ILE A 275 29.85 -5.64 -1.67
N PRO A 276 29.48 -6.68 -2.45
CA PRO A 276 28.55 -6.51 -3.57
C PRO A 276 27.11 -6.23 -3.11
N ASP A 277 26.40 -5.43 -3.90
CA ASP A 277 24.98 -5.12 -3.76
C ASP A 277 24.11 -6.38 -3.70
N ASP A 278 23.23 -6.45 -2.69
CA ASP A 278 22.22 -7.49 -2.49
C ASP A 278 21.21 -7.50 -3.66
N VAL A 279 21.34 -8.50 -4.53
CA VAL A 279 20.42 -8.82 -5.61
C VAL A 279 19.08 -9.28 -5.00
N PHE A 280 18.00 -8.60 -5.38
CA PHE A 280 16.64 -9.04 -5.10
C PHE A 280 16.38 -10.39 -5.78
N TYR A 281 16.41 -11.48 -5.00
CA TYR A 281 15.94 -12.78 -5.47
C TYR A 281 14.41 -12.73 -5.61
N ASP A 282 13.95 -12.80 -6.86
CA ASP A 282 12.57 -13.16 -7.19
C ASP A 282 12.32 -14.56 -6.57
N ALA A 283 11.44 -14.64 -5.57
CA ALA A 283 11.02 -15.93 -5.03
C ALA A 283 10.34 -16.72 -6.16
N TYR A 284 10.68 -18.01 -6.27
CA TYR A 284 10.24 -18.99 -7.28
C TYR A 284 11.11 -19.16 -8.53
N GLU A 285 12.37 -19.55 -8.34
CA GLU A 285 13.04 -20.49 -9.24
C GLU A 285 13.73 -21.59 -8.42
N TYR A 286 12.97 -22.62 -8.01
CA TYR A 286 13.55 -23.93 -7.72
C TYR A 286 12.47 -25.01 -7.87
N LEU A 287 12.52 -25.75 -8.97
CA LEU A 287 11.92 -27.08 -9.09
C LEU A 287 13.06 -28.09 -9.10
N PRO A 288 13.13 -29.04 -8.15
CA PRO A 288 13.85 -30.29 -8.38
C PRO A 288 12.87 -31.34 -8.92
N GLN A 289 13.24 -31.94 -10.05
CA GLN A 289 12.68 -33.17 -10.57
C GLN A 289 12.94 -34.36 -9.62
N ASP A 290 12.01 -35.32 -9.68
CA ASP A 290 11.84 -36.53 -8.88
C ASP A 290 13.08 -37.38 -8.57
N SER A 291 13.02 -38.05 -7.42
CA SER A 291 13.19 -39.52 -7.39
C SER A 291 12.49 -40.14 -6.16
N LEU A 292 11.62 -41.11 -6.47
CA LEU A 292 10.93 -42.06 -5.60
C LEU A 292 11.81 -42.66 -4.49
N ILE A 293 11.23 -42.92 -3.32
CA ILE A 293 11.24 -44.21 -2.60
C ILE A 293 10.12 -44.20 -1.54
N HIS A 294 9.33 -45.28 -1.57
CA HIS A 294 8.35 -45.73 -0.58
C HIS A 294 8.95 -45.83 0.83
N GLU A 295 8.21 -45.45 1.88
CA GLU A 295 7.65 -46.40 2.85
C GLU A 295 6.78 -45.72 3.93
N SER A 296 5.78 -46.49 4.33
CA SER A 296 4.71 -46.26 5.29
C SER A 296 5.15 -46.03 6.74
N SER A 297 4.40 -45.22 7.50
CA SER A 297 3.88 -45.66 8.81
C SER A 297 2.74 -44.78 9.32
N SER A 298 1.75 -45.46 9.87
CA SER A 298 0.58 -45.00 10.59
C SER A 298 0.94 -44.35 11.94
N HIS A 299 0.18 -43.33 12.36
CA HIS A 299 -0.56 -43.42 13.63
C HIS A 299 -1.58 -42.28 13.85
N ASP A 300 -2.70 -42.74 14.38
CA ASP A 300 -3.90 -42.10 14.92
C ASP A 300 -3.77 -40.69 15.55
N MET A 301 -4.80 -39.86 15.36
CA MET A 301 -5.48 -39.28 16.53
C MET A 301 -6.96 -38.95 16.27
N GLN A 302 -7.73 -39.24 17.31
CA GLN A 302 -9.17 -39.40 17.35
C GLN A 302 -9.95 -38.08 17.35
N ALA A 303 -11.15 -38.16 16.81
CA ALA A 303 -12.23 -37.21 16.97
C ALA A 303 -12.71 -37.16 18.43
N LEU A 304 -13.00 -35.96 18.93
CA LEU A 304 -13.89 -35.76 20.07
C LEU A 304 -14.94 -34.70 19.71
N GLY A 305 -16.19 -35.12 19.88
CA GLY A 305 -17.39 -34.36 19.59
C GLY A 305 -17.87 -33.51 20.76
N ASN A 306 -18.93 -32.77 20.43
CA ASN A 306 -19.72 -31.88 21.24
C ASN A 306 -20.19 -32.45 22.58
N ILE A 307 -20.12 -31.63 23.63
CA ILE A 307 -21.24 -31.24 24.52
C ILE A 307 -21.09 -29.75 24.80
#